data_AF-T0R6C7-F1
#
_entry.id   AF-T0R6C7-F1
#
_cell.length_a   1.000
_cell.length_b   1.000
_cell.length_c   1.000
_cell.angle_alpha   90.00
_cell.angle_beta   90.00
_cell.angle_gamma   90.00
#
_symmetry.space_group_name_H-M   'P 1'
#
loop_
_entity.id
_entity.type
_entity.pdbx_description
1 polymer ?
#
loop_
_entity_poly.entity_id
_entity_poly.type
_entity_poly.pdbx_seq_one_letter_code
_entity_poly.pdbx_strand_id
1 'polypeptide(L)'
;MAACKYDDLKPGETILTNDGSCATACVLGRNCSVVETLPANATRFDFAAGYLLGDLSHHAPANLTMVNVQDRHLTHKYRQLPASLRSLRLDSYTLDTLYNVPVPRGLEYWTLSNSTKSVSVYASRLHRLRELVIANSSVWLESELPPTLTYLHLDPVNDLNLYKRDLSSLDRLEVYNVTRLEEWQLSDRLQHFVCPNCNITTATLDTKSFRALQRLEPTTSFHVRRLEAGYCMGEKLRVMPLWDAYPQYTVCIISDETSYLSRLNLWGTFGIC
;
A
#
# COMPACT_ATOMS: atom_id res chain seq x y z
N MET A 1 -5.88 34.48 31.66
CA MET A 1 -5.88 34.03 30.25
C MET A 1 -5.06 32.78 30.19
N ALA A 2 -5.58 31.70 29.60
CA ALA A 2 -4.76 30.50 29.37
C ALA A 2 -3.61 30.86 28.43
N ALA A 3 -2.40 30.37 28.72
CA ALA A 3 -1.27 30.53 27.82
C ALA A 3 -1.58 29.89 26.47
N CYS A 4 -1.22 30.56 25.38
CA CYS A 4 -1.43 30.01 24.04
C CYS A 4 -0.53 28.79 23.84
N LYS A 5 -1.13 27.62 23.56
CA LYS A 5 -0.40 26.36 23.31
C LYS A 5 0.58 26.46 22.12
N TYR A 6 0.34 27.39 21.22
CA TYR A 6 1.06 27.55 19.94
C TYR A 6 1.85 28.87 19.87
N ASP A 7 2.32 29.38 21.00
CA ASP A 7 3.10 30.63 21.09
C ASP A 7 4.52 30.53 20.49
N ASP A 8 4.97 29.30 20.21
CA ASP A 8 6.25 28.95 19.60
C ASP A 8 6.24 28.99 18.06
N LEU A 9 5.09 29.24 17.43
CA LEU A 9 5.02 29.45 15.98
C LEU A 9 5.89 30.64 15.54
N LYS A 10 6.64 30.47 14.45
CA LYS A 10 7.45 31.54 13.87
C LYS A 10 6.57 32.58 13.17
N PRO A 11 7.09 33.81 12.93
CA PRO A 11 6.40 34.78 12.09
C PRO A 11 6.03 34.19 10.73
N GLY A 12 4.74 34.29 10.37
CA GLY A 12 4.21 33.74 9.12
C GLY A 12 3.80 32.26 9.18
N GLU A 13 4.06 31.55 10.28
CA GLU A 13 3.54 30.20 10.49
C GLU A 13 2.13 30.24 11.07
N THR A 14 1.32 29.27 10.66
CA THR A 14 -0.01 29.02 11.21
C THR A 14 -0.17 27.53 11.46
N ILE A 15 -1.13 27.15 12.31
CA ILE A 15 -1.31 25.76 12.69
C ILE A 15 -2.76 25.30 12.58
N LEU A 16 -2.97 24.19 11.89
CA LEU A 16 -4.24 23.49 11.81
C LEU A 16 -4.44 22.67 13.09
N THR A 17 -5.51 22.95 13.84
CA THR A 17 -5.80 22.28 15.12
C THR A 17 -7.29 22.04 15.32
N ASN A 18 -7.60 21.04 16.14
CA ASN A 18 -8.91 20.78 16.72
C ASN A 18 -8.68 20.08 18.08
N ASP A 19 -8.22 20.86 19.06
CA ASP A 19 -7.87 20.42 20.41
C ASP A 19 -8.71 21.11 21.51
N GLY A 20 -9.80 21.76 21.10
CA GLY A 20 -10.64 22.59 21.97
C GLY A 20 -10.28 24.08 21.98
N SER A 21 -9.22 24.49 21.27
CA SER A 21 -8.91 25.92 21.07
C SER A 21 -9.99 26.66 20.28
N CYS A 22 -10.78 25.94 19.49
CA CYS A 22 -11.89 26.43 18.67
C CYS A 22 -13.09 25.48 18.81
N ALA A 23 -14.30 25.96 18.50
CA ALA A 23 -15.50 25.13 18.51
C ALA A 23 -15.48 24.02 17.43
N THR A 24 -14.76 24.25 16.34
CA THR A 24 -14.49 23.31 15.26
C THR A 24 -13.01 23.36 14.90
N ALA A 25 -12.56 22.49 13.98
CA ALA A 25 -11.21 22.61 13.45
C ALA A 25 -10.94 24.02 12.91
N CYS A 26 -9.76 24.55 13.19
CA CYS A 26 -9.40 25.92 12.84
C CYS A 26 -7.91 26.04 12.57
N VAL A 27 -7.54 27.15 11.93
CA VAL A 27 -6.16 27.56 11.72
C VAL A 27 -5.87 28.69 12.70
N LEU A 28 -4.84 28.51 13.53
CA LEU A 28 -4.40 29.49 14.52
C LEU A 28 -3.07 30.14 14.12
N GLY A 29 -2.93 31.42 14.45
CA GLY A 29 -1.63 32.10 14.48
C GLY A 29 -0.95 31.99 15.84
N ARG A 30 0.26 32.56 15.95
CA ARG A 30 1.12 32.53 17.16
C ARG A 30 0.44 32.98 18.46
N ASN A 31 -0.50 33.91 18.40
CA ASN A 31 -1.19 34.41 19.60
C ASN A 31 -2.51 33.68 19.86
N CYS A 32 -2.68 32.47 19.30
CA CYS A 32 -3.94 31.73 19.28
C CYS A 32 -5.10 32.54 18.68
N SER A 33 -4.76 33.53 17.85
CA SER A 33 -5.74 34.25 17.04
C SER A 33 -6.23 33.32 15.95
N VAL A 34 -7.54 33.15 15.86
CA VAL A 34 -8.16 32.37 14.80
C VAL A 34 -7.96 33.10 13.47
N VAL A 35 -7.24 32.46 12.56
CA VAL A 35 -7.02 32.93 11.18
C VAL A 35 -8.17 32.45 10.30
N GLU A 36 -8.58 31.19 10.48
CA GLU A 36 -9.64 30.57 9.70
C GLU A 36 -10.37 29.52 10.55
N THR A 37 -11.69 29.43 10.42
CA THR A 37 -12.50 28.36 10.99
C THR A 37 -12.97 27.42 9.89
N LEU A 38 -12.84 26.12 10.11
CA LEU A 38 -13.23 25.09 9.17
C LEU A 38 -14.57 24.45 9.59
N PRO A 39 -15.33 23.88 8.64
CA PRO A 39 -16.54 23.12 8.95
C PRO A 39 -16.25 21.98 9.94
N ALA A 40 -17.18 21.72 10.87
CA ALA A 40 -17.03 20.65 11.88
C ALA A 40 -16.83 19.25 11.25
N ASN A 41 -17.38 19.05 10.06
CA ASN A 41 -17.33 17.81 9.28
C ASN A 41 -16.29 17.85 8.16
N ALA A 42 -15.34 18.80 8.19
CA ALA A 42 -14.29 18.88 7.19
C ALA A 42 -13.48 17.57 7.14
N THR A 43 -13.42 16.94 5.98
CA THR A 43 -12.63 15.72 5.73
C THR A 43 -11.41 15.99 4.86
N ARG A 44 -11.25 17.21 4.35
CA ARG A 44 -10.17 17.61 3.47
C ARG A 44 -9.48 18.85 4.00
N PHE A 45 -8.16 18.80 4.08
CA PHE A 45 -7.31 19.93 4.44
C PHE A 45 -6.26 20.16 3.36
N ASP A 46 -6.23 21.37 2.82
CA ASP A 46 -5.25 21.80 1.83
C ASP A 46 -4.17 22.64 2.53
N PHE A 47 -2.94 22.15 2.55
CA PHE A 47 -1.85 22.81 3.28
C PHE A 47 -1.22 23.90 2.42
N ALA A 48 -1.46 25.15 2.82
CA ALA A 48 -0.78 26.30 2.24
C ALA A 48 0.67 26.44 2.76
N ALA A 49 1.44 27.33 2.13
CA ALA A 49 2.78 27.63 2.61
C ALA A 49 2.74 28.23 4.03
N GLY A 50 3.51 27.66 4.95
CA GLY A 50 3.55 28.08 6.36
C GLY A 50 2.51 27.39 7.26
N TYR A 51 1.69 26.49 6.71
CA TYR A 51 0.77 25.68 7.53
C TYR A 51 1.53 24.56 8.22
N LEU A 52 1.31 24.40 9.52
CA LEU A 52 1.76 23.27 10.30
C LEU A 52 0.56 22.43 10.72
N LEU A 53 0.76 21.12 10.83
CA LEU A 53 -0.19 20.21 11.45
C LEU A 53 0.00 20.27 12.97
N GLY A 54 -1.04 20.70 13.68
CA GLY A 54 -1.14 20.65 15.12
C GLY A 54 -1.92 19.45 15.62
N ASP A 55 -2.66 19.66 16.70
CA ASP A 55 -3.36 18.63 17.42
C ASP A 55 -4.81 18.52 16.90
N LEU A 56 -5.09 17.49 16.10
CA LEU A 56 -6.44 17.18 15.60
C LEU A 56 -7.15 16.14 16.46
N SER A 57 -6.74 15.91 17.72
CA SER A 57 -7.27 14.82 18.53
C SER A 57 -8.80 14.85 18.75
N HIS A 58 -9.44 16.03 18.74
CA HIS A 58 -10.91 16.16 18.85
C HIS A 58 -11.63 16.21 17.51
N HIS A 59 -10.92 16.06 16.39
CA HIS A 59 -11.56 16.07 15.07
C HIS A 59 -12.37 14.80 14.84
N ALA A 60 -13.70 14.95 14.78
CA ALA A 60 -14.63 13.83 14.80
C ALA A 60 -14.62 12.94 13.53
N PRO A 61 -14.48 13.47 12.30
CA PRO A 61 -14.45 12.65 11.09
C PRO A 61 -13.35 11.58 11.11
N ALA A 62 -13.75 10.33 10.84
CA ALA A 62 -12.84 9.19 10.78
C ALA A 62 -12.06 9.08 9.46
N ASN A 63 -12.33 9.95 8.50
CA ASN A 63 -11.71 9.95 7.17
C ASN A 63 -11.09 11.32 6.91
N LEU A 64 -9.79 11.35 6.65
CA LEU A 64 -9.05 12.57 6.37
C LEU A 64 -8.28 12.48 5.07
N THR A 65 -8.36 13.55 4.28
CA THR A 65 -7.55 13.81 3.10
C THR A 65 -6.71 15.05 3.36
N MET A 66 -5.41 14.91 3.34
CA MET A 66 -4.46 16.02 3.46
C MET A 66 -3.75 16.20 2.13
N VAL A 67 -3.80 17.41 1.60
CA VAL A 67 -3.27 17.73 0.27
C VAL A 67 -2.18 18.78 0.37
N ASN A 68 -1.25 18.73 -0.57
CA ASN A 68 -0.07 19.59 -0.64
C ASN A 68 0.82 19.41 0.61
N VAL A 69 0.85 18.21 1.17
CA VAL A 69 1.63 17.91 2.38
C VAL A 69 3.12 17.90 2.02
N GLN A 70 3.91 18.52 2.89
CA GLN A 70 5.37 18.60 2.82
C GLN A 70 5.94 18.28 4.20
N ASP A 71 7.18 17.82 4.28
CA ASP A 71 7.82 17.46 5.56
C ASP A 71 7.70 18.57 6.60
N ARG A 72 7.89 19.83 6.19
CA ARG A 72 7.79 21.00 7.09
C ARG A 72 6.44 21.07 7.79
N HIS A 73 5.34 20.69 7.12
CA HIS A 73 3.98 20.72 7.70
C HIS A 73 3.85 19.72 8.87
N LEU A 74 4.71 18.70 8.93
CA LEU A 74 4.69 17.63 9.93
C LEU A 74 5.79 17.77 10.99
N THR A 75 6.39 18.96 11.14
CA THR A 75 7.51 19.17 12.08
C THR A 75 7.06 19.61 13.48
N HIS A 76 5.84 20.09 13.63
CA HIS A 76 5.40 20.67 14.90
C HIS A 76 5.29 19.63 16.02
N LYS A 77 5.62 20.02 17.25
CA LYS A 77 5.70 19.11 18.41
C LYS A 77 4.35 18.55 18.88
N TYR A 78 3.27 19.27 18.62
CA TYR A 78 1.90 18.86 19.00
C TYR A 78 1.13 18.16 17.87
N ARG A 79 1.81 17.72 16.80
CA ARG A 79 1.15 17.04 15.69
C ARG A 79 0.48 15.75 16.17
N GLN A 80 -0.83 15.66 15.99
CA GLN A 80 -1.60 14.49 16.38
C GLN A 80 -2.82 14.33 15.49
N LEU A 81 -3.09 13.09 15.06
CA LEU A 81 -4.32 12.73 14.35
C LEU A 81 -5.36 12.15 15.33
N PRO A 82 -6.66 12.17 14.96
CA PRO A 82 -7.70 11.53 15.76
C PRO A 82 -7.40 10.05 16.01
N ALA A 83 -7.56 9.59 17.25
CA ALA A 83 -7.41 8.17 17.56
C ALA A 83 -8.48 7.30 16.87
N SER A 84 -9.62 7.89 16.53
CA SER A 84 -10.74 7.26 15.80
C SER A 84 -10.54 7.20 14.28
N LEU A 85 -9.48 7.80 13.74
CA LEU A 85 -9.24 7.85 12.30
C LEU A 85 -9.09 6.44 11.72
N ARG A 86 -9.85 6.17 10.66
CA ARG A 86 -9.88 4.90 9.93
C ARG A 86 -9.31 5.01 8.53
N SER A 87 -9.50 6.16 7.87
CA SER A 87 -8.97 6.41 6.54
C SER A 87 -8.10 7.65 6.51
N LEU A 88 -6.91 7.52 5.93
CA LEU A 88 -5.99 8.63 5.72
C LEU A 88 -5.55 8.64 4.26
N ARG A 89 -5.77 9.77 3.57
CA ARG A 89 -5.20 10.05 2.26
C ARG A 89 -4.21 11.19 2.39
N LEU A 90 -2.97 10.93 2.00
CA LEU A 90 -1.91 11.92 1.92
C LEU A 90 -1.58 12.14 0.45
N ASP A 91 -1.87 13.34 -0.04
CA ASP A 91 -1.42 13.82 -1.33
C ASP A 91 -0.27 14.78 -1.08
N SER A 92 0.95 14.31 -1.35
CA SER A 92 2.18 14.94 -0.89
C SER A 92 3.05 15.25 -2.08
N TYR A 93 3.68 16.42 -2.10
CA TYR A 93 4.67 16.72 -3.13
C TYR A 93 6.09 16.37 -2.72
N THR A 94 6.46 16.52 -1.44
CA THR A 94 7.87 16.46 -1.02
C THR A 94 8.06 15.79 0.34
N LEU A 95 7.33 14.72 0.64
CA LEU A 95 7.59 13.92 1.83
C LEU A 95 8.81 13.02 1.60
N ASP A 96 9.83 13.14 2.44
CA ASP A 96 11.02 12.28 2.39
C ASP A 96 10.80 11.03 3.26
N THR A 97 9.98 11.16 4.31
CA THR A 97 9.73 10.08 5.26
C THR A 97 8.35 10.18 5.90
N LEU A 98 7.71 9.03 6.11
CA LEU A 98 6.45 8.96 6.85
C LEU A 98 6.68 8.77 8.35
N TYR A 99 7.93 8.70 8.81
CA TYR A 99 8.25 8.55 10.23
C TYR A 99 7.61 9.65 11.09
N ASN A 100 7.44 10.84 10.51
CA ASN A 100 6.85 11.99 11.21
C ASN A 100 5.33 12.06 11.12
N VAL A 101 4.68 11.22 10.31
CA VAL A 101 3.22 11.15 10.24
C VAL A 101 2.72 10.38 11.47
N PRO A 102 1.94 10.99 12.37
CA PRO A 102 1.44 10.32 13.56
C PRO A 102 0.23 9.44 13.20
N VAL A 103 0.48 8.36 12.44
CA VAL A 103 -0.56 7.45 11.97
C VAL A 103 -1.18 6.71 13.17
N PRO A 104 -2.50 6.81 13.38
CA PRO A 104 -3.16 6.16 14.50
C PRO A 104 -3.23 4.63 14.30
N ARG A 105 -3.10 3.87 15.39
CA ARG A 105 -3.16 2.39 15.39
C ARG A 105 -4.47 1.82 14.83
N GLY A 106 -5.52 2.64 14.82
CA GLY A 106 -6.85 2.30 14.33
C GLY A 106 -7.03 2.37 12.82
N LEU A 107 -6.00 2.80 12.08
CA LEU A 107 -6.09 3.04 10.63
C LEU A 107 -6.34 1.73 9.86
N GLU A 108 -7.30 1.78 8.95
CA GLU A 108 -7.75 0.65 8.12
C GLU A 108 -7.46 0.90 6.63
N TYR A 109 -7.50 2.16 6.20
CA TYR A 109 -7.31 2.56 4.80
C TYR A 109 -6.24 3.64 4.71
N TRP A 110 -5.22 3.40 3.90
CA TRP A 110 -4.16 4.38 3.66
C TRP A 110 -3.91 4.60 2.18
N THR A 111 -3.96 5.86 1.77
CA THR A 111 -3.54 6.29 0.44
C THR A 111 -2.39 7.28 0.55
N LEU A 112 -1.32 7.04 -0.21
CA LEU A 112 -0.23 7.99 -0.45
C LEU A 112 -0.19 8.29 -1.95
N SER A 113 -0.22 9.56 -2.34
CA SER A 113 -0.13 9.94 -3.74
C SER A 113 0.86 11.08 -4.00
N ASN A 114 1.40 11.07 -5.23
CA ASN A 114 2.14 12.17 -5.87
C ASN A 114 3.46 12.59 -5.19
N SER A 115 4.07 11.72 -4.37
CA SER A 115 5.34 12.05 -3.72
C SER A 115 6.49 12.09 -4.71
N THR A 116 7.16 13.24 -4.82
CA THR A 116 8.34 13.39 -5.70
C THR A 116 9.60 12.74 -5.13
N LYS A 117 9.58 12.35 -3.85
CA LYS A 117 10.72 11.73 -3.17
C LYS A 117 10.42 10.30 -2.77
N SER A 118 11.48 9.53 -2.55
CA SER A 118 11.38 8.15 -2.09
C SER A 118 10.94 8.12 -0.63
N VAL A 119 9.86 7.40 -0.34
CA VAL A 119 9.24 7.38 0.98
C VAL A 119 9.31 5.98 1.58
N SER A 120 9.82 5.84 2.81
CA SER A 120 9.77 4.56 3.53
C SER A 120 8.41 4.34 4.19
N VAL A 121 7.76 3.21 3.88
CA VAL A 121 6.47 2.79 4.44
C VAL A 121 6.66 1.53 5.31
N TYR A 122 6.29 1.64 6.58
CA TYR A 122 6.33 0.55 7.57
C TYR A 122 4.92 0.07 7.92
N ALA A 123 4.26 -0.62 6.97
CA ALA A 123 2.87 -1.06 7.08
C ALA A 123 2.61 -2.13 8.16
N SER A 124 3.58 -2.99 8.50
CA SER A 124 3.54 -4.01 9.56
C SER A 124 3.14 -3.47 10.93
N ARG A 125 3.44 -2.20 11.20
CA ARG A 125 3.06 -1.48 12.43
C ARG A 125 1.58 -1.10 12.48
N LEU A 126 0.89 -1.18 11.35
CA LEU A 126 -0.51 -0.83 11.19
C LEU A 126 -1.35 -2.12 11.19
N HIS A 127 -1.48 -2.74 12.36
CA HIS A 127 -2.11 -4.06 12.53
C HIS A 127 -3.61 -4.15 12.16
N ARG A 128 -4.24 -3.02 11.82
CA ARG A 128 -5.63 -2.96 11.33
C ARG A 128 -5.73 -2.55 9.86
N LEU A 129 -4.60 -2.28 9.21
CA LEU A 129 -4.58 -1.84 7.82
C LEU A 129 -5.11 -2.96 6.93
N ARG A 130 -6.12 -2.63 6.13
CA ARG A 130 -6.80 -3.51 5.18
C ARG A 130 -6.46 -3.14 3.75
N GLU A 131 -6.32 -1.84 3.50
CA GLU A 131 -6.03 -1.32 2.16
C GLU A 131 -4.86 -0.35 2.20
N LEU A 132 -3.90 -0.60 1.32
CA LEU A 132 -2.76 0.28 1.07
C LEU A 132 -2.70 0.64 -0.41
N VAL A 133 -2.83 1.93 -0.69
CA VAL A 133 -2.79 2.49 -2.04
C VAL A 133 -1.62 3.48 -2.12
N ILE A 134 -0.71 3.25 -3.05
CA ILE A 134 0.43 4.12 -3.30
C ILE A 134 0.41 4.47 -4.79
N ALA A 135 0.26 5.75 -5.09
CA ALA A 135 0.09 6.25 -6.46
C ALA A 135 1.14 7.33 -6.79
N ASN A 136 1.73 7.29 -7.98
CA ASN A 136 2.68 8.29 -8.49
C ASN A 136 3.76 8.69 -7.46
N SER A 137 4.36 7.70 -6.79
CA SER A 137 5.30 7.94 -5.69
C SER A 137 6.46 6.95 -5.76
N SER A 138 7.67 7.35 -5.38
CA SER A 138 8.73 6.37 -5.11
C SER A 138 8.59 5.91 -3.66
N VAL A 139 8.55 4.60 -3.43
CA VAL A 139 8.36 4.05 -2.08
C VAL A 139 9.27 2.87 -1.85
N TRP A 140 9.93 2.90 -0.69
CA TRP A 140 10.49 1.70 -0.09
C TRP A 140 9.45 1.09 0.85
N LEU A 141 8.87 -0.03 0.46
CA LEU A 141 7.92 -0.79 1.26
C LEU A 141 8.65 -1.94 1.95
N GLU A 142 8.50 -2.07 3.26
CA GLU A 142 9.10 -3.17 4.01
C GLU A 142 8.56 -4.54 3.56
N SER A 143 9.36 -5.61 3.70
CA SER A 143 9.02 -6.96 3.22
C SER A 143 7.77 -7.54 3.85
N GLU A 144 7.55 -7.26 5.13
CA GLU A 144 6.44 -7.81 5.91
C GLU A 144 5.22 -6.89 5.84
N LEU A 145 4.12 -7.41 5.29
CA LEU A 145 2.84 -6.73 5.28
C LEU A 145 2.00 -7.17 6.48
N PRO A 146 1.13 -6.31 7.04
CA PRO A 146 0.29 -6.72 8.14
C PRO A 146 -0.69 -7.80 7.66
N PRO A 147 -0.98 -8.84 8.48
CA PRO A 147 -1.81 -9.98 8.05
C PRO A 147 -3.26 -9.60 7.78
N THR A 148 -3.69 -8.40 8.19
CA THR A 148 -5.00 -7.84 7.90
C THR A 148 -5.09 -7.17 6.53
N LEU A 149 -3.96 -6.94 5.85
CA LEU A 149 -3.93 -6.30 4.54
C LEU A 149 -4.51 -7.25 3.51
N THR A 150 -5.62 -6.85 2.91
CA THR A 150 -6.34 -7.62 1.89
C THR A 150 -6.23 -6.98 0.51
N TYR A 151 -5.91 -5.69 0.43
CA TYR A 151 -5.75 -4.96 -0.82
C TYR A 151 -4.46 -4.14 -0.84
N LEU A 152 -3.67 -4.35 -1.88
CA LEU A 152 -2.46 -3.58 -2.18
C LEU A 152 -2.52 -3.04 -3.61
N HIS A 153 -2.38 -1.73 -3.75
CA HIS A 153 -2.30 -1.03 -5.03
C HIS A 153 -1.04 -0.17 -5.11
N LEU A 154 -0.19 -0.43 -6.10
CA LEU A 154 1.09 0.24 -6.32
C LEU A 154 1.18 0.74 -7.78
N ASP A 155 0.84 2.01 -8.00
CA ASP A 155 0.71 2.65 -9.32
C ASP A 155 1.61 3.88 -9.43
N PRO A 156 2.23 4.10 -10.60
CA PRO A 156 3.58 3.60 -10.81
C PRO A 156 4.51 3.96 -9.65
N VAL A 157 5.11 2.93 -9.04
CA VAL A 157 6.14 3.10 -8.01
C VAL A 157 7.52 2.89 -8.60
N ASN A 158 8.35 3.94 -8.60
CA ASN A 158 9.75 3.84 -9.00
C ASN A 158 10.55 3.09 -7.92
N ASP A 159 11.47 2.22 -8.35
CA ASP A 159 12.36 1.41 -7.49
C ASP A 159 11.68 0.34 -6.63
N LEU A 160 10.50 -0.13 -7.05
CA LEU A 160 9.80 -1.19 -6.33
C LEU A 160 10.48 -2.55 -6.55
N ASN A 161 11.36 -2.92 -5.62
CA ASN A 161 11.87 -4.29 -5.54
C ASN A 161 10.87 -5.18 -4.78
N LEU A 162 10.04 -5.90 -5.52
CA LEU A 162 9.13 -6.93 -5.00
C LEU A 162 9.79 -8.31 -4.93
N TYR A 163 11.11 -8.44 -5.00
CA TYR A 163 11.77 -9.72 -4.81
C TYR A 163 11.42 -10.33 -3.45
N LYS A 164 11.06 -11.62 -3.42
CA LYS A 164 10.77 -12.39 -2.18
C LYS A 164 9.76 -11.73 -1.26
N ARG A 165 8.55 -11.51 -1.76
CA ARG A 165 7.47 -10.88 -0.98
C ARG A 165 6.45 -11.91 -0.51
N ASP A 166 6.13 -11.85 0.78
CA ASP A 166 4.95 -12.52 1.32
C ASP A 166 3.73 -11.65 1.05
N LEU A 167 2.89 -12.13 0.14
CA LEU A 167 1.63 -11.52 -0.29
C LEU A 167 0.46 -12.46 0.04
N SER A 168 0.66 -13.38 1.00
CA SER A 168 -0.29 -14.44 1.32
C SER A 168 -1.56 -13.96 2.02
N SER A 169 -1.57 -12.72 2.53
CA SER A 169 -2.76 -12.09 3.12
C SER A 169 -3.69 -11.44 2.09
N LEU A 170 -3.21 -11.16 0.88
CA LEU A 170 -3.91 -10.34 -0.10
C LEU A 170 -5.02 -11.10 -0.83
N ASP A 171 -6.19 -10.48 -0.91
CA ASP A 171 -7.30 -10.93 -1.75
C ASP A 171 -7.31 -10.16 -3.10
N ARG A 172 -6.75 -8.94 -3.14
CA ARG A 172 -6.61 -8.10 -4.33
C ARG A 172 -5.21 -7.49 -4.42
N LEU A 173 -4.59 -7.60 -5.59
CA LEU A 173 -3.27 -7.05 -5.88
C LEU A 173 -3.28 -6.28 -7.21
N GLU A 174 -2.90 -5.01 -7.15
CA GLU A 174 -2.74 -4.15 -8.31
C GLU A 174 -1.36 -3.52 -8.29
N VAL A 175 -0.56 -3.77 -9.32
CA VAL A 175 0.82 -3.31 -9.39
C VAL A 175 1.14 -2.86 -10.80
N TYR A 176 1.98 -1.85 -10.97
CA TYR A 176 2.28 -1.29 -12.28
C TYR A 176 3.76 -1.44 -12.61
N ASN A 177 4.06 -1.58 -13.90
CA ASN A 177 5.44 -1.63 -14.44
C ASN A 177 6.35 -2.71 -13.82
N VAL A 178 5.76 -3.79 -13.29
CA VAL A 178 6.53 -4.94 -12.79
C VAL A 178 7.16 -5.69 -13.98
N THR A 179 8.44 -6.00 -13.85
CA THR A 179 9.22 -6.75 -14.87
C THR A 179 9.62 -8.14 -14.43
N ARG A 180 9.53 -8.44 -13.13
CA ARG A 180 9.90 -9.74 -12.55
C ARG A 180 8.94 -10.14 -11.43
N LEU A 181 8.53 -11.40 -11.43
CA LEU A 181 7.79 -12.05 -10.35
C LEU A 181 8.66 -13.16 -9.77
N GLU A 182 9.58 -12.82 -8.88
CA GLU A 182 10.55 -13.79 -8.35
C GLU A 182 10.25 -14.06 -6.87
N GLU A 183 9.83 -15.30 -6.59
CA GLU A 183 9.62 -15.83 -5.23
C GLU A 183 8.52 -15.09 -4.46
N TRP A 184 7.44 -14.75 -5.15
CA TRP A 184 6.23 -14.21 -4.49
C TRP A 184 5.44 -15.35 -3.87
N GLN A 185 5.01 -15.15 -2.63
CA GLN A 185 4.07 -16.05 -1.97
C GLN A 185 2.68 -15.42 -2.05
N LEU A 186 1.88 -15.86 -3.02
CA LEU A 186 0.53 -15.35 -3.24
C LEU A 186 -0.49 -16.06 -2.36
N SER A 187 -1.56 -15.33 -2.01
CA SER A 187 -2.69 -15.90 -1.28
C SER A 187 -3.46 -16.90 -2.14
N ASP A 188 -3.92 -17.98 -1.53
CA ASP A 188 -4.87 -18.90 -2.17
C ASP A 188 -6.29 -18.32 -2.27
N ARG A 189 -6.55 -17.22 -1.56
CA ARG A 189 -7.77 -16.41 -1.63
C ARG A 189 -7.69 -15.27 -2.63
N LEU A 190 -6.58 -15.11 -3.35
CA LEU A 190 -6.41 -14.05 -4.34
C LEU A 190 -7.56 -14.13 -5.37
N GLN A 191 -8.34 -13.07 -5.45
CA GLN A 191 -9.51 -12.94 -6.33
C GLN A 191 -9.26 -12.00 -7.50
N HIS A 192 -8.21 -11.17 -7.41
CA HIS A 192 -7.93 -10.15 -8.38
C HIS A 192 -6.42 -9.86 -8.44
N PHE A 193 -5.83 -9.98 -9.64
CA PHE A 193 -4.45 -9.61 -9.92
C PHE A 193 -4.37 -8.84 -11.23
N VAL A 194 -4.08 -7.54 -11.12
CA VAL A 194 -3.96 -6.67 -12.28
C VAL A 194 -2.59 -6.03 -12.30
N CYS A 195 -1.93 -6.12 -13.45
CA CYS A 195 -0.59 -5.64 -13.70
C CYS A 195 -0.56 -4.80 -14.99
N PRO A 196 -1.14 -3.58 -14.99
CA PRO A 196 -1.18 -2.76 -16.19
C PRO A 196 0.24 -2.30 -16.55
N ASN A 197 0.53 -2.29 -17.85
CA ASN A 197 1.85 -1.96 -18.40
C ASN A 197 3.00 -2.83 -17.87
N CYS A 198 2.71 -3.96 -17.21
CA CYS A 198 3.73 -4.91 -16.82
C CYS A 198 4.25 -5.70 -18.03
N ASN A 199 5.57 -5.84 -18.08
CA ASN A 199 6.28 -6.64 -19.06
C ASN A 199 7.12 -7.66 -18.28
N ILE A 200 6.45 -8.66 -17.70
CA ILE A 200 7.10 -9.64 -16.83
C ILE A 200 7.85 -10.63 -17.71
N THR A 201 9.18 -10.53 -17.71
CA THR A 201 10.06 -11.40 -18.51
C THR A 201 10.62 -12.57 -17.71
N THR A 202 10.50 -12.53 -16.39
CA THR A 202 10.90 -13.60 -15.48
C THR A 202 9.82 -13.79 -14.44
N ALA A 203 9.31 -15.01 -14.32
CA ALA A 203 8.29 -15.35 -13.35
C ALA A 203 8.61 -16.71 -12.72
N THR A 204 9.01 -16.71 -11.45
CA THR A 204 9.33 -17.88 -10.64
C THR A 204 8.42 -17.93 -9.43
N LEU A 205 7.56 -18.95 -9.37
CA LEU A 205 6.53 -19.12 -8.36
C LEU A 205 6.65 -20.46 -7.64
N ASP A 206 6.21 -20.54 -6.40
CA ASP A 206 5.94 -21.81 -5.74
C ASP A 206 4.65 -22.45 -6.28
N THR A 207 4.41 -23.71 -5.88
CA THR A 207 3.22 -24.45 -6.33
C THR A 207 1.91 -23.81 -5.86
N LYS A 208 1.91 -23.17 -4.68
CA LYS A 208 0.72 -22.52 -4.11
C LYS A 208 0.35 -21.28 -4.92
N SER A 209 1.32 -20.43 -5.22
CA SER A 209 1.19 -19.16 -5.92
C SER A 209 0.85 -19.37 -7.39
N PHE A 210 1.43 -20.40 -8.02
CA PHE A 210 0.99 -20.83 -9.36
C PHE A 210 -0.50 -21.16 -9.38
N ARG A 211 -0.99 -21.98 -8.42
CA ARG A 211 -2.41 -22.34 -8.35
C ARG A 211 -3.30 -21.14 -8.04
N ALA A 212 -2.83 -20.19 -7.21
CA ALA A 212 -3.54 -18.96 -6.94
C ALA A 212 -3.78 -18.15 -8.23
N LEU A 213 -2.73 -17.94 -9.04
CA LEU A 213 -2.88 -17.25 -10.32
C LEU A 213 -3.75 -18.02 -11.31
N GLN A 214 -3.57 -19.34 -11.40
CA GLN A 214 -4.35 -20.18 -12.31
C GLN A 214 -5.87 -20.11 -12.03
N ARG A 215 -6.29 -19.95 -10.76
CA ARG A 215 -7.71 -19.81 -10.37
C ARG A 215 -8.38 -18.53 -10.83
N LEU A 216 -7.61 -17.48 -11.09
CA LEU A 216 -8.19 -16.20 -11.52
C LEU A 216 -8.87 -16.31 -12.88
N GLU A 217 -8.47 -17.32 -13.68
CA GLU A 217 -8.78 -17.47 -15.09
C GLU A 217 -8.48 -16.17 -15.88
N PRO A 218 -8.35 -16.22 -17.21
CA PRO A 218 -8.19 -15.01 -18.02
C PRO A 218 -9.54 -14.28 -18.11
N THR A 219 -9.96 -13.73 -16.98
CA THR A 219 -11.18 -12.94 -16.77
C THR A 219 -10.82 -11.48 -16.54
N THR A 220 -11.80 -10.64 -16.21
CA THR A 220 -11.57 -9.27 -15.73
C THR A 220 -10.74 -9.22 -14.45
N SER A 221 -10.58 -10.34 -13.74
CA SER A 221 -9.79 -10.45 -12.51
C SER A 221 -8.32 -10.76 -12.73
N PHE A 222 -7.90 -11.06 -13.96
CA PHE A 222 -6.49 -11.22 -14.32
C PHE A 222 -6.17 -10.34 -15.53
N HIS A 223 -5.37 -9.29 -15.33
CA HIS A 223 -4.96 -8.42 -16.43
C HIS A 223 -3.46 -8.18 -16.41
N VAL A 224 -2.73 -9.01 -17.17
CA VAL A 224 -1.28 -8.89 -17.34
C VAL A 224 -0.98 -8.93 -18.83
N ARG A 225 -0.30 -7.90 -19.36
CA ARG A 225 -0.01 -7.81 -20.79
C ARG A 225 0.91 -8.92 -21.27
N ARG A 226 1.98 -9.20 -20.52
CA ARG A 226 2.98 -10.22 -20.82
C ARG A 226 3.53 -10.80 -19.54
N LEU A 227 3.58 -12.14 -19.48
CA LEU A 227 4.11 -12.89 -18.34
C LEU A 227 4.79 -14.15 -18.88
N GLU A 228 6.12 -14.16 -18.78
CA GLU A 228 6.98 -15.22 -19.26
C GLU A 228 7.84 -15.78 -18.15
N ALA A 229 8.11 -17.08 -18.23
CA ALA A 229 8.93 -17.78 -17.25
C ALA A 229 10.37 -17.24 -17.23
N GLY A 230 10.87 -16.78 -18.37
CA GLY A 230 12.27 -16.42 -18.56
C GLY A 230 13.16 -17.66 -18.57
N TYR A 231 14.38 -17.53 -18.04
CA TYR A 231 15.32 -18.65 -17.94
C TYR A 231 15.07 -19.48 -16.67
N CYS A 232 14.35 -20.60 -16.80
CA CYS A 232 14.20 -21.57 -15.71
C CYS A 232 15.43 -22.50 -15.65
N MET A 233 16.41 -22.18 -14.81
CA MET A 233 17.61 -23.00 -14.62
C MET A 233 17.62 -23.65 -13.23
N GLY A 234 17.49 -24.98 -13.19
CA GLY A 234 17.56 -25.78 -11.97
C GLY A 234 16.75 -27.07 -12.09
N GLU A 235 17.24 -28.16 -11.52
CA GLU A 235 16.60 -29.49 -11.63
C GLU A 235 15.16 -29.54 -11.08
N LYS A 236 14.83 -28.63 -10.16
CA LYS A 236 13.53 -28.51 -9.52
C LYS A 236 12.60 -27.47 -10.18
N LEU A 237 13.07 -26.78 -11.21
CA LEU A 237 12.29 -25.77 -11.93
C LEU A 237 11.70 -26.36 -13.21
N ARG A 238 10.43 -26.06 -13.47
CA ARG A 238 9.75 -26.44 -14.71
C ARG A 238 8.98 -25.27 -15.27
N VAL A 239 9.07 -25.06 -16.58
CA VAL A 239 8.20 -24.11 -17.28
C VAL A 239 6.81 -24.73 -17.36
N MET A 240 5.80 -23.99 -16.90
CA MET A 240 4.40 -24.40 -17.02
C MET A 240 3.55 -23.23 -17.52
N PRO A 241 2.58 -23.47 -18.44
CA PRO A 241 1.58 -22.47 -18.77
C PRO A 241 0.63 -22.25 -17.57
N LEU A 242 0.14 -21.03 -17.38
CA LEU A 242 -0.94 -20.75 -16.41
C LEU A 242 -2.24 -21.44 -16.85
N TRP A 243 -2.55 -21.37 -18.15
CA TRP A 243 -3.76 -21.96 -18.74
C TRP A 243 -3.47 -22.56 -20.10
N ASP A 244 -4.09 -23.70 -20.41
CA ASP A 244 -3.92 -24.40 -21.69
C ASP A 244 -4.38 -23.55 -22.88
N ALA A 245 -5.44 -22.77 -22.70
CA ALA A 245 -5.98 -21.88 -23.74
C ALA A 245 -5.11 -20.63 -23.99
N TYR A 246 -4.16 -20.32 -23.10
CA TYR A 246 -3.30 -19.13 -23.19
C TYR A 246 -1.83 -19.51 -22.93
N PRO A 247 -1.23 -20.31 -23.82
CA PRO A 247 0.12 -20.85 -23.64
C PRO A 247 1.22 -19.78 -23.61
N GLN A 248 0.91 -18.54 -24.00
CA GLN A 248 1.84 -17.41 -23.89
C GLN A 248 2.13 -17.00 -22.44
N TYR A 249 1.23 -17.32 -21.50
CA TYR A 249 1.43 -17.01 -20.09
C TYR A 249 2.14 -18.17 -19.40
N THR A 250 3.46 -18.06 -19.23
CA THR A 250 4.30 -19.14 -18.71
C THR A 250 5.03 -18.72 -17.44
N VAL A 251 5.23 -19.65 -16.50
CA VAL A 251 6.03 -19.43 -15.28
C VAL A 251 7.00 -20.58 -15.03
N CYS A 252 8.11 -20.29 -14.35
CA CYS A 252 8.94 -21.30 -13.70
C CYS A 252 8.28 -21.69 -12.37
N ILE A 253 7.93 -22.97 -12.19
CA ILE A 253 7.44 -23.47 -10.91
C ILE A 253 8.57 -24.13 -10.14
N ILE A 254 8.73 -23.73 -8.87
CA ILE A 254 9.55 -24.44 -7.89
C ILE A 254 8.76 -25.67 -7.44
N SER A 255 9.20 -26.84 -7.90
CA SER A 255 8.58 -28.11 -7.53
C SER A 255 8.92 -28.46 -6.08
N ASP A 256 7.93 -28.46 -5.20
CA ASP A 256 8.02 -29.18 -3.93
C ASP A 256 7.98 -30.68 -4.24
N GLU A 257 9.10 -31.38 -4.02
CA GLU A 257 9.27 -32.82 -4.32
C GLU A 257 8.20 -33.73 -3.68
N THR A 258 7.38 -33.21 -2.76
CA THR A 258 6.34 -33.95 -2.04
C THR A 258 4.96 -33.97 -2.71
N SER A 259 4.63 -33.12 -3.71
CA SER A 259 3.23 -33.00 -4.18
C SER A 259 2.89 -33.64 -5.54
N TYR A 260 3.88 -34.11 -6.31
CA TYR A 260 3.65 -34.62 -7.68
C TYR A 260 3.49 -36.14 -7.80
N LEU A 261 4.03 -36.93 -6.87
CA LEU A 261 3.86 -38.39 -6.88
C LEU A 261 2.40 -38.83 -6.64
N SER A 262 1.55 -37.95 -6.12
CA SER A 262 0.12 -38.21 -5.92
C SER A 262 -0.75 -37.96 -7.16
N ARG A 263 -0.26 -37.25 -8.20
CA ARG A 263 -1.00 -37.07 -9.47
C ARG A 263 -0.62 -38.08 -10.56
N LEU A 264 0.58 -38.66 -10.53
CA LEU A 264 0.98 -39.71 -11.47
C LEU A 264 0.36 -41.08 -11.14
N ASN A 265 -0.07 -41.32 -9.90
CA ASN A 265 -0.73 -42.56 -9.48
C ASN A 265 -2.25 -42.62 -9.75
N LEU A 266 -2.86 -41.58 -10.36
CA LEU A 266 -4.29 -41.59 -10.70
C LEU A 266 -4.60 -41.96 -12.16
N TRP A 267 -3.58 -42.23 -12.99
CA TRP A 267 -3.74 -42.59 -14.41
C TRP A 267 -2.98 -43.88 -14.80
N GLY A 268 -2.66 -44.73 -13.81
CA GLY A 268 -1.94 -45.97 -14.04
C GLY A 268 -2.52 -47.10 -13.22
N THR A 269 -3.71 -47.59 -13.58
CA THR A 269 -4.12 -48.99 -13.35
C THR A 269 -5.41 -49.31 -14.10
N PHE A 270 -5.48 -50.56 -14.59
CA PHE A 270 -6.50 -51.22 -15.41
C PHE A 270 -6.33 -51.04 -16.93
N GLY A 271 -5.92 -52.04 -17.71
CA GLY A 271 -5.69 -53.46 -17.43
C GLY A 271 -5.95 -54.24 -18.72
N ILE A 272 -4.90 -54.81 -19.31
CA ILE A 272 -5.00 -55.82 -20.36
C ILE A 272 -4.89 -57.17 -19.65
N CYS A 273 -5.97 -57.95 -19.69
CA CYS A 273 -6.00 -59.41 -19.62
C CYS A 273 -6.98 -59.86 -20.69
#